data_AF-A0A7X4JLN8-F1
#
_entry.id   AF-A0A7X4JLN8-F1
#
_cell.length_a   1.000
_cell.length_b   1.000
_cell.length_c   1.000
_cell.angle_alpha   90.00
_cell.angle_beta   90.00
_cell.angle_gamma   90.00
#
_symmetry.space_group_name_H-M   'P 1'
#
loop_
_entity.id
_entity.type
_entity.pdbx_description
1 polymer ?
#
loop_
_entity_poly.entity_id
_entity_poly.type
_entity_poly.pdbx_seq_one_letter_code
_entity_poly.pdbx_strand_id
1 'polypeptide(L)'
;MNDNNPLHWSFDYNYGAQNPQFAQELISTLRGYDPEAGARQTGVGRTVRHVYNILPNYWRGYSRGNATEQLSIGTAIIERSKANNNLWHYSVEYENTTSGENLQMQFRCSDEPYRPLRDSWRVDARNSSFDAYSRSTCDGHLTLDREVKLRINGAAVNCGTVETDVKLTCDWALFDVIPALVQTIQTSDDSVEIAVLEDLEQLRLKSRLDFLESIEIPIPLDGYYLYGIGLLPSYWWLDADGNVAIASSTFETLVLKEKMG
;
A
#
# COMPACT_ATOMS: atom_id res chain seq x y z
N MET A 1 -8.01 -14.50 32.88
CA MET A 1 -7.71 -14.48 31.44
C MET A 1 -7.83 -15.90 30.96
N ASN A 2 -8.53 -16.12 29.84
CA ASN A 2 -8.74 -17.45 29.28
C ASN A 2 -7.47 -17.82 28.49
N ASP A 3 -6.76 -18.86 28.91
CA ASP A 3 -5.50 -19.34 28.28
C ASP A 3 -5.69 -19.90 26.86
N ASN A 4 -6.92 -19.86 26.33
CA ASN A 4 -7.29 -20.38 25.01
C ASN A 4 -7.38 -19.32 23.91
N ASN A 5 -6.96 -18.07 24.18
CA ASN A 5 -6.90 -17.03 23.14
C ASN A 5 -5.62 -16.22 23.29
N PRO A 6 -4.51 -16.62 22.63
CA PRO A 6 -3.29 -15.84 22.67
C PRO A 6 -3.53 -14.58 21.85
N LEU A 7 -3.88 -13.47 22.52
CA LEU A 7 -3.76 -12.16 21.89
C LEU A 7 -2.30 -12.03 21.43
N HIS A 8 -2.10 -11.91 20.12
CA HIS A 8 -0.78 -12.08 19.51
C HIS A 8 0.22 -10.97 19.87
N TRP A 9 -0.20 -9.87 20.53
CA TRP A 9 0.67 -8.74 20.90
C TRP A 9 -0.03 -7.69 21.79
N SER A 10 0.78 -6.76 22.32
CA SER A 10 0.38 -5.50 22.99
C SER A 10 1.24 -4.33 22.49
N PHE A 11 0.67 -3.13 22.33
CA PHE A 11 1.47 -1.92 22.06
C PHE A 11 2.18 -1.46 23.34
N ASP A 12 3.50 -1.27 23.29
CA ASP A 12 4.23 -0.60 24.36
C ASP A 12 4.51 0.85 23.96
N TYR A 13 3.86 1.79 24.64
CA TYR A 13 4.05 3.23 24.43
C TYR A 13 5.20 3.79 25.27
N ASN A 14 5.92 2.96 26.03
CA ASN A 14 7.08 3.39 26.80
C ASN A 14 8.33 3.41 25.91
N TYR A 15 8.91 4.60 25.79
CA TYR A 15 10.13 4.91 25.06
C TYR A 15 11.32 3.99 25.38
N GLY A 16 12.06 3.56 24.34
CA GLY A 16 13.45 3.11 24.47
C GLY A 16 13.82 1.98 23.50
N ALA A 17 14.71 2.28 22.54
CA ALA A 17 15.43 1.36 21.64
C ALA A 17 14.70 0.05 21.30
N GLN A 18 14.02 0.02 20.15
CA GLN A 18 13.57 -1.25 19.57
C GLN A 18 14.80 -2.11 19.29
N ASN A 19 14.87 -3.28 19.91
CA ASN A 19 15.76 -4.36 19.52
C ASN A 19 14.87 -5.46 18.92
N PRO A 20 15.06 -5.84 17.65
CA PRO A 20 16.09 -5.35 16.72
C PRO A 20 15.90 -3.87 16.33
N GLN A 21 16.96 -3.22 15.84
CA GLN A 21 16.93 -1.79 15.48
C GLN A 21 16.28 -1.58 14.11
N PHE A 22 15.16 -0.86 14.08
CA PHE A 22 14.40 -0.56 12.85
C PHE A 22 15.29 -0.03 11.72
N ALA A 23 16.15 0.94 12.01
CA ALA A 23 17.04 1.53 11.02
C ALA A 23 18.00 0.51 10.40
N GLN A 24 18.49 -0.46 11.17
CA GLN A 24 19.40 -1.49 10.65
C GLN A 24 18.68 -2.43 9.68
N GLU A 25 17.47 -2.87 10.02
CA GLU A 25 16.69 -3.76 9.15
C GLU A 25 16.20 -3.05 7.88
N LEU A 26 15.77 -1.79 8.01
CA LEU A 26 15.44 -0.94 6.87
C LEU A 26 16.64 -0.81 5.91
N ILE A 27 17.79 -0.38 6.43
CA ILE A 27 19.01 -0.20 5.62
C ILE A 27 19.48 -1.54 5.02
N SER A 28 19.43 -2.63 5.78
CA SER A 28 19.80 -3.96 5.30
C SER A 28 18.89 -4.43 4.16
N THR A 29 17.58 -4.18 4.26
CA THR A 29 16.61 -4.54 3.21
C THR A 29 16.87 -3.70 1.95
N LEU A 30 17.04 -2.39 2.10
CA LEU A 30 17.32 -1.48 0.98
C LEU A 30 18.63 -1.78 0.26
N ARG A 31 19.68 -2.19 0.99
CA ARG A 31 20.95 -2.59 0.38
C ARG A 31 20.93 -3.98 -0.23
N GLY A 32 19.98 -4.82 0.20
CA GLY A 32 19.90 -6.22 -0.18
C GLY A 32 19.15 -6.47 -1.49
N TYR A 33 18.35 -5.51 -1.97
CA TYR A 33 17.66 -5.65 -3.25
C TYR A 33 18.54 -5.11 -4.38
N ASP A 34 18.74 -5.94 -5.41
CA ASP A 34 19.45 -5.55 -6.62
C ASP A 34 18.44 -4.97 -7.63
N PRO A 35 18.60 -3.71 -8.09
CA PRO A 35 17.72 -3.10 -9.06
C PRO A 35 17.80 -3.69 -10.49
N GLU A 36 18.59 -4.75 -10.74
CA GLU A 36 18.93 -5.30 -12.06
C GLU A 36 17.77 -5.66 -13.04
N ALA A 37 16.49 -5.50 -12.69
CA ALA A 37 15.41 -5.45 -13.67
C ALA A 37 14.84 -4.03 -13.78
N GLY A 38 15.28 -3.23 -14.76
CA GLY A 38 14.70 -1.91 -15.02
C GLY A 38 13.20 -2.00 -15.34
N ALA A 39 12.34 -1.34 -14.55
CA ALA A 39 10.86 -1.34 -14.73
C ALA A 39 10.38 -0.59 -15.98
N ARG A 40 11.29 -0.05 -16.81
CA ARG A 40 10.94 0.93 -17.83
C ARG A 40 10.43 0.35 -19.15
N GLN A 41 10.14 -0.96 -19.24
CA GLN A 41 9.54 -1.57 -20.44
C GLN A 41 8.54 -2.69 -20.12
N THR A 42 7.47 -2.34 -19.41
CA THR A 42 6.30 -3.21 -19.25
C THR A 42 5.42 -3.15 -20.49
N GLY A 43 5.82 -3.94 -21.49
CA GLY A 43 4.99 -4.23 -22.65
C GLY A 43 3.68 -4.91 -22.26
N VAL A 44 2.70 -4.83 -23.15
CA VAL A 44 1.42 -5.53 -23.00
C VAL A 44 1.66 -7.03 -22.82
N GLY A 45 0.98 -7.65 -21.84
CA GLY A 45 1.14 -9.07 -21.52
C GLY A 45 2.36 -9.43 -20.67
N ARG A 46 3.19 -8.45 -20.25
CA ARG A 46 4.21 -8.68 -19.21
C ARG A 46 3.63 -8.43 -17.82
N THR A 47 4.05 -9.25 -16.88
CA THR A 47 3.68 -9.13 -15.46
C THR A 47 4.87 -8.57 -14.69
N VAL A 48 4.62 -7.50 -13.94
CA VAL A 48 5.53 -6.97 -12.93
C VAL A 48 5.10 -7.52 -11.59
N ARG A 49 6.05 -7.98 -10.80
CA ARG A 49 5.83 -8.45 -9.44
C ARG A 49 6.84 -7.80 -8.51
N HIS A 50 6.35 -7.04 -7.54
CA HIS A 50 7.15 -6.46 -6.47
C HIS A 50 6.80 -7.15 -5.16
N VAL A 51 7.81 -7.51 -4.38
CA VAL A 51 7.66 -8.08 -3.04
C VAL A 51 8.22 -7.09 -2.03
N TYR A 52 7.40 -6.75 -1.05
CA TYR A 52 7.70 -5.83 0.03
C TYR A 52 7.75 -6.59 1.34
N ASN A 53 8.81 -6.34 2.12
CA ASN A 53 8.84 -6.71 3.52
C ASN A 53 8.01 -5.71 4.32
N ILE A 54 7.14 -6.19 5.21
CA ILE A 54 6.37 -5.32 6.11
C ILE A 54 7.16 -5.15 7.40
N LEU A 55 7.55 -3.92 7.70
CA LEU A 55 8.17 -3.54 8.96
C LEU A 55 7.16 -2.80 9.85
N PRO A 56 7.27 -2.95 11.17
CA PRO A 56 6.55 -2.11 12.11
C PRO A 56 6.95 -0.65 11.95
N ASN A 57 6.02 0.30 12.06
CA ASN A 57 6.40 1.71 11.97
C ASN A 57 7.28 2.17 13.17
N TYR A 58 8.38 2.88 12.89
CA TYR A 58 9.41 3.27 13.86
C TYR A 58 8.89 4.08 15.07
N TRP A 59 7.77 4.79 14.95
CA TRP A 59 7.21 5.60 16.03
C TRP A 59 6.31 4.84 17.01
N ARG A 60 5.92 3.59 16.71
CA ARG A 60 5.17 2.75 17.65
C ARG A 60 6.12 1.74 18.26
N GLY A 61 6.18 1.65 19.59
CA GLY A 61 6.92 0.57 20.24
C GLY A 61 6.26 -0.78 19.97
N TYR A 62 7.03 -1.73 19.43
CA TYR A 62 6.60 -3.10 19.22
C TYR A 62 7.35 -4.02 20.17
N SER A 63 6.62 -4.79 20.96
CA SER A 63 7.18 -5.87 21.78
C SER A 63 6.62 -7.21 21.27
N ARG A 64 7.49 -8.02 20.67
CA ARG A 64 7.23 -9.46 20.49
C ARG A 64 7.65 -10.17 21.76
N GLY A 65 6.80 -11.04 22.29
CA GLY A 65 7.02 -11.73 23.58
C GLY A 65 8.27 -12.62 23.65
N ASN A 66 8.93 -12.87 22.51
CA ASN A 66 10.22 -13.55 22.42
C ASN A 66 11.17 -12.76 21.52
N ALA A 67 12.44 -12.69 21.89
CA ALA A 67 13.51 -12.02 21.13
C ALA A 67 13.70 -12.70 19.76
N THR A 68 13.02 -12.22 18.74
CA THR A 68 13.29 -12.57 17.34
C THR A 68 14.38 -11.66 16.79
N GLU A 69 15.32 -12.21 16.01
CA GLU A 69 16.40 -11.44 15.38
C GLU A 69 15.90 -10.53 14.23
N GLN A 70 14.65 -10.70 13.78
CA GLN A 70 14.03 -9.95 12.68
C GLN A 70 12.79 -9.19 13.14
N LEU A 71 12.66 -7.93 12.68
CA LEU A 71 11.53 -7.03 12.88
C LEU A 71 10.40 -7.26 11.89
N SER A 72 10.66 -7.89 10.75
CA SER A 72 9.64 -8.23 9.76
C SER A 72 8.37 -8.80 10.42
N ILE A 73 7.25 -8.14 10.13
CA ILE A 73 5.92 -8.53 10.58
C ILE A 73 5.08 -9.13 9.46
N GLY A 74 5.60 -9.24 8.24
CA GLY A 74 4.81 -9.75 7.14
C GLY A 74 5.39 -9.48 5.76
N THR A 75 4.58 -9.71 4.73
CA THR A 75 4.94 -9.49 3.33
C THR A 75 3.74 -8.95 2.56
N ALA A 76 4.00 -8.02 1.65
CA ALA A 76 3.05 -7.59 0.64
C ALA A 76 3.61 -7.89 -0.75
N ILE A 77 2.81 -8.49 -1.62
CA ILE A 77 3.16 -8.83 -3.00
C ILE A 77 2.20 -8.06 -3.91
N ILE A 78 2.76 -7.25 -4.80
CA ILE A 78 1.99 -6.46 -5.76
C ILE A 78 2.32 -6.99 -7.16
N GLU A 79 1.36 -7.68 -7.76
CA GLU A 79 1.42 -8.16 -9.14
C GLU A 79 0.57 -7.29 -10.06
N ARG A 80 1.17 -6.88 -11.18
CA ARG A 80 0.60 -5.90 -12.10
C ARG A 80 0.81 -6.36 -13.53
N SER A 81 -0.22 -6.37 -14.34
CA SER A 81 -0.08 -6.67 -15.77
C SER A 81 -0.95 -5.74 -16.61
N LYS A 82 -0.42 -5.32 -17.76
CA LYS A 82 -1.16 -4.49 -18.71
C LYS A 82 -1.85 -5.37 -19.74
N ALA A 83 -3.17 -5.27 -19.81
CA ALA A 83 -3.99 -5.95 -20.81
C ALA A 83 -4.07 -5.16 -22.13
N ASN A 84 -4.46 -5.86 -23.21
CA ASN A 84 -4.60 -5.30 -24.56
C ASN A 84 -5.61 -4.14 -24.67
N ASN A 85 -6.48 -3.96 -23.68
CA ASN A 85 -7.54 -2.95 -23.65
C ASN A 85 -7.14 -1.67 -22.89
N ASN A 86 -5.85 -1.41 -22.69
CA ASN A 86 -5.33 -0.28 -21.90
C ASN A 86 -5.80 -0.27 -20.44
N LEU A 87 -6.08 -1.45 -19.88
CA LEU A 87 -6.31 -1.62 -18.45
C LEU A 87 -5.10 -2.28 -17.80
N TRP A 88 -4.77 -1.79 -16.62
CA TRP A 88 -3.90 -2.46 -15.68
C TRP A 88 -4.73 -3.37 -14.79
N HIS A 89 -4.25 -4.60 -14.63
CA HIS A 89 -4.78 -5.58 -13.70
C HIS A 89 -3.84 -5.66 -12.51
N TYR A 90 -4.40 -5.52 -11.32
CA TYR A 90 -3.68 -5.60 -10.06
C TYR A 90 -4.15 -6.82 -9.26
N SER A 91 -3.20 -7.55 -8.72
CA SER A 91 -3.40 -8.58 -7.71
C SER A 91 -2.46 -8.27 -6.56
N VAL A 92 -3.00 -7.99 -5.38
CA VAL A 92 -2.23 -7.73 -4.17
C VAL A 92 -2.47 -8.84 -3.17
N GLU A 93 -1.40 -9.41 -2.66
CA GLU A 93 -1.42 -10.32 -1.51
C GLU A 93 -0.74 -9.62 -0.35
N TYR A 94 -1.42 -9.48 0.77
CA TYR A 94 -0.91 -8.85 1.96
C TYR A 94 -1.05 -9.82 3.12
N GLU A 95 0.05 -10.10 3.82
CA GLU A 95 0.06 -10.96 4.98
C GLU A 95 0.82 -10.29 6.12
N ASN A 96 0.12 -9.99 7.20
CA ASN A 96 0.68 -9.49 8.44
C ASN A 96 0.62 -10.57 9.52
N THR A 97 1.76 -11.22 9.75
CA THR A 97 1.92 -12.31 10.73
C THR A 97 1.70 -11.86 12.18
N THR A 98 1.77 -10.56 12.45
CA THR A 98 1.57 -10.01 13.81
C THR A 98 0.10 -9.80 14.12
N SER A 99 -0.67 -9.18 13.21
CA SER A 99 -2.14 -9.08 13.36
C SER A 99 -2.86 -10.38 13.02
N GLY A 100 -2.20 -11.29 12.28
CA GLY A 100 -2.80 -12.47 11.68
C GLY A 100 -3.63 -12.15 10.44
N GLU A 101 -3.60 -10.91 9.95
CA GLU A 101 -4.37 -10.44 8.81
C GLU A 101 -3.76 -10.96 7.49
N ASN A 102 -4.62 -11.44 6.61
CA ASN A 102 -4.28 -11.88 5.28
C ASN A 102 -5.33 -11.34 4.30
N LEU A 103 -4.92 -10.45 3.41
CA LEU A 103 -5.78 -9.82 2.41
C LEU A 103 -5.35 -10.26 1.01
N GLN A 104 -6.34 -10.57 0.18
CA GLN A 104 -6.16 -10.72 -1.25
C GLN A 104 -7.05 -9.69 -1.95
N MET A 105 -6.46 -8.83 -2.76
CA MET A 105 -7.15 -7.74 -3.44
C MET A 105 -6.97 -7.86 -4.95
N GLN A 106 -8.06 -7.67 -5.68
CA GLN A 106 -8.06 -7.70 -7.14
C GLN A 106 -8.83 -6.50 -7.67
N PHE A 107 -8.19 -5.71 -8.52
CA PHE A 107 -8.80 -4.51 -9.09
C PHE A 107 -8.17 -4.16 -10.44
N ARG A 108 -8.79 -3.19 -11.11
CA ARG A 108 -8.33 -2.70 -12.41
C ARG A 108 -8.28 -1.19 -12.43
N CYS A 109 -7.30 -0.67 -13.17
CA CYS A 109 -7.17 0.77 -13.40
C CYS A 109 -7.00 1.05 -14.90
N SER A 110 -7.40 2.23 -15.34
CA SER A 110 -7.02 2.69 -16.67
C SER A 110 -5.52 2.99 -16.73
N ASP A 111 -4.92 2.79 -17.91
CA ASP A 111 -3.57 3.24 -18.21
C ASP A 111 -3.49 4.77 -18.43
N GLU A 112 -3.86 5.52 -17.40
CA GLU A 112 -3.69 6.96 -17.27
C GLU A 112 -2.73 7.24 -16.10
N PRO A 113 -2.07 8.41 -16.02
CA PRO A 113 -1.12 8.72 -14.93
C PRO A 113 -1.70 8.53 -13.52
N TYR A 114 -2.97 8.89 -13.32
CA TYR A 114 -3.68 8.75 -12.03
C TYR A 114 -4.16 7.32 -11.73
N ARG A 115 -3.97 6.37 -12.66
CA ARG A 115 -4.47 4.98 -12.57
C ARG A 115 -5.90 4.91 -12.02
N PRO A 116 -6.88 5.63 -12.62
CA PRO A 116 -8.21 5.69 -12.06
C PRO A 116 -8.84 4.29 -12.03
N LEU A 117 -9.47 3.94 -10.91
CA LEU A 117 -10.16 2.67 -10.70
C LEU A 117 -11.26 2.47 -11.76
N ARG A 118 -11.35 1.25 -12.28
CA ARG A 118 -12.32 0.82 -13.28
C ARG A 118 -12.98 -0.49 -12.87
N ASP A 119 -14.12 -0.76 -13.51
CA ASP A 119 -14.89 -1.98 -13.31
C ASP A 119 -15.24 -2.21 -11.82
N SER A 120 -15.36 -3.48 -11.43
CA SER A 120 -15.51 -3.91 -10.06
C SER A 120 -14.15 -4.34 -9.49
N TRP A 121 -14.01 -4.23 -8.19
CA TRP A 121 -12.88 -4.73 -7.41
C TRP A 121 -13.37 -5.69 -6.33
N ARG A 122 -12.43 -6.46 -5.78
CA ARG A 122 -12.71 -7.45 -4.75
C ARG A 122 -11.59 -7.47 -3.72
N VAL A 123 -11.99 -7.59 -2.45
CA VAL A 123 -11.12 -7.82 -1.29
C VAL A 123 -11.60 -9.09 -0.60
N ASP A 124 -10.71 -10.05 -0.44
CA ASP A 124 -10.92 -11.23 0.40
C ASP A 124 -9.99 -11.13 1.60
N ALA A 125 -10.57 -10.92 2.78
CA ALA A 125 -9.85 -10.85 4.04
C ALA A 125 -9.99 -12.16 4.81
N ARG A 126 -8.89 -12.61 5.42
CA ARG A 126 -8.83 -13.72 6.36
C ARG A 126 -8.02 -13.31 7.58
N ASN A 127 -8.34 -13.89 8.73
CA ASN A 127 -7.49 -13.79 9.90
C ASN A 127 -7.31 -15.16 10.58
N SER A 128 -6.48 -15.20 11.61
CA SER A 128 -6.16 -16.42 12.37
C SER A 128 -7.25 -16.87 13.34
N SER A 129 -8.39 -16.19 13.42
CA SER A 129 -9.51 -16.62 14.26
C SER A 129 -10.16 -17.89 13.71
N PHE A 130 -10.83 -18.63 14.59
CA PHE A 130 -11.56 -19.86 14.24
C PHE A 130 -13.09 -19.68 14.22
N ASP A 131 -13.56 -18.44 14.14
CA ASP A 131 -14.98 -18.10 14.25
C ASP A 131 -15.56 -17.52 12.95
N ALA A 132 -16.80 -17.05 13.02
CA ALA A 132 -17.51 -16.45 11.88
C ALA A 132 -16.87 -15.15 11.37
N TYR A 133 -15.97 -14.53 12.14
CA TYR A 133 -15.23 -13.33 11.75
C TYR A 133 -13.84 -13.65 11.19
N SER A 134 -13.53 -14.93 10.97
CA SER A 134 -12.27 -15.38 10.37
C SER A 134 -12.11 -15.00 8.91
N ARG A 135 -13.21 -14.63 8.24
CA ARG A 135 -13.24 -14.30 6.81
C ARG A 135 -14.21 -13.18 6.52
N SER A 136 -13.83 -12.32 5.59
CA SER A 136 -14.71 -11.30 5.01
C SER A 136 -14.46 -11.22 3.50
N THR A 137 -15.52 -11.04 2.73
CA THR A 137 -15.41 -10.69 1.31
C THR A 137 -16.13 -9.37 1.07
N CYS A 138 -15.44 -8.46 0.39
CA CYS A 138 -15.95 -7.18 -0.05
C CYS A 138 -15.84 -7.09 -1.58
N ASP A 139 -16.97 -6.95 -2.27
CA ASP A 139 -17.01 -6.60 -3.69
C ASP A 139 -17.39 -5.13 -3.82
N GLY A 140 -16.63 -4.36 -4.60
CA GLY A 140 -16.92 -2.95 -4.82
C GLY A 140 -17.00 -2.58 -6.30
N HIS A 141 -17.68 -1.48 -6.59
CA HIS A 141 -17.73 -0.89 -7.92
C HIS A 141 -18.07 0.60 -7.87
N LEU A 142 -17.70 1.30 -8.93
CA LEU A 142 -18.12 2.67 -9.19
C LEU A 142 -19.35 2.68 -10.09
N THR A 143 -20.43 3.33 -9.66
CA THR A 143 -21.65 3.48 -10.46
C THR A 143 -21.50 4.55 -11.56
N LEU A 144 -22.48 4.64 -12.47
CA LEU A 144 -22.52 5.68 -13.49
C LEU A 144 -22.60 7.10 -12.90
N ASP A 145 -23.28 7.24 -11.76
CA ASP A 145 -23.38 8.49 -10.99
C ASP A 145 -22.16 8.74 -10.08
N ARG A 146 -21.09 7.94 -10.27
CA ARG A 146 -19.84 8.00 -9.50
C ARG A 146 -19.98 7.76 -7.99
N GLU A 147 -21.06 7.10 -7.58
CA GLU A 147 -21.18 6.54 -6.24
C GLU A 147 -20.29 5.30 -6.12
N VAL A 148 -19.53 5.22 -5.02
CA VAL A 148 -18.76 4.04 -4.62
C VAL A 148 -19.67 3.12 -3.80
N LYS A 149 -19.94 1.93 -4.34
CA LYS A 149 -20.79 0.93 -3.68
C LYS A 149 -20.00 -0.31 -3.35
N LEU A 150 -20.13 -0.75 -2.10
CA LEU A 150 -19.54 -2.00 -1.61
C LEU A 150 -20.63 -3.00 -1.27
N ARG A 151 -20.26 -4.28 -1.35
CA ARG A 151 -21.03 -5.40 -0.83
C ARG A 151 -20.12 -6.19 0.10
N ILE A 152 -20.30 -6.00 1.40
CA ILE A 152 -19.49 -6.64 2.45
C ILE A 152 -20.30 -7.80 3.03
N ASN A 153 -19.84 -9.03 2.84
CA ASN A 153 -20.53 -10.25 3.28
C ASN A 153 -22.02 -10.28 2.87
N GLY A 154 -22.32 -9.78 1.66
CA GLY A 154 -23.67 -9.70 1.10
C GLY A 154 -24.46 -8.43 1.47
N ALA A 155 -24.03 -7.63 2.44
CA ALA A 155 -24.66 -6.36 2.80
C ALA A 155 -24.16 -5.22 1.91
N ALA A 156 -25.09 -4.46 1.32
CA ALA A 156 -24.76 -3.32 0.48
C ALA A 156 -24.47 -2.07 1.32
N VAL A 157 -23.38 -1.38 1.02
CA VAL A 157 -22.91 -0.15 1.68
C VAL A 157 -22.63 0.90 0.62
N ASN A 158 -23.07 2.15 0.85
CA ASN A 158 -22.70 3.30 0.04
C ASN A 158 -21.58 4.07 0.76
N CYS A 159 -20.40 4.16 0.14
CA CYS A 159 -19.23 4.81 0.71
C CYS A 159 -19.14 6.31 0.36
N GLY A 160 -20.03 6.81 -0.50
CA GLY A 160 -20.07 8.19 -0.95
C GLY A 160 -19.90 8.34 -2.46
N THR A 161 -19.84 9.58 -2.91
CA THR A 161 -19.81 9.96 -4.33
C THR A 161 -18.54 10.72 -4.64
N VAL A 162 -17.91 10.42 -5.76
CA VAL A 162 -16.74 11.14 -6.27
C VAL A 162 -17.18 12.18 -7.29
N GLU A 163 -16.67 13.40 -7.16
CA GLU A 163 -16.92 14.49 -8.13
C GLU A 163 -16.45 14.11 -9.55
N THR A 164 -17.10 14.65 -10.58
CA THR A 164 -16.94 14.20 -11.96
C THR A 164 -15.54 14.45 -12.52
N ASP A 165 -14.90 15.52 -12.10
CA ASP A 165 -13.55 15.94 -12.46
C ASP A 165 -12.45 15.28 -11.62
N VAL A 166 -12.79 14.73 -10.45
CA VAL A 166 -11.84 14.08 -9.57
C VAL A 166 -11.54 12.63 -10.02
N LYS A 167 -10.25 12.30 -10.09
CA LYS A 167 -9.77 10.95 -10.38
C LYS A 167 -9.77 10.14 -9.08
N LEU A 168 -10.49 9.00 -9.08
CA LEU A 168 -10.52 8.04 -7.98
C LEU A 168 -9.48 6.95 -8.23
N THR A 169 -8.51 6.80 -7.34
CA THR A 169 -7.54 5.69 -7.32
C THR A 169 -7.66 4.88 -6.02
N CYS A 170 -6.78 3.92 -5.79
CA CYS A 170 -6.55 3.30 -4.47
C CYS A 170 -5.08 3.44 -4.05
N ASP A 171 -4.83 3.24 -2.77
CA ASP A 171 -3.49 3.18 -2.17
C ASP A 171 -2.55 2.18 -2.86
N TRP A 172 -3.02 0.99 -3.22
CA TRP A 172 -2.21 0.00 -3.93
C TRP A 172 -1.84 0.41 -5.35
N ALA A 173 -2.62 1.28 -5.99
CA ALA A 173 -2.27 1.87 -7.28
C ALA A 173 -1.24 3.01 -7.14
N LEU A 174 -1.01 3.57 -5.94
CA LEU A 174 -0.02 4.64 -5.73
C LEU A 174 1.41 4.20 -6.04
N PHE A 175 1.68 2.90 -5.98
CA PHE A 175 2.92 2.27 -6.45
C PHE A 175 3.21 2.51 -7.94
N ASP A 176 2.22 2.94 -8.72
CA ASP A 176 2.38 3.39 -10.12
C ASP A 176 2.02 4.87 -10.32
N VAL A 177 1.06 5.40 -9.55
CA VAL A 177 0.61 6.79 -9.68
C VAL A 177 1.72 7.76 -9.30
N ILE A 178 2.40 7.56 -8.17
CA ILE A 178 3.44 8.48 -7.71
C ILE A 178 4.59 8.53 -8.75
N PRO A 179 5.16 7.39 -9.20
CA PRO A 179 6.15 7.39 -10.28
C PRO A 179 5.67 8.08 -11.56
N ALA A 180 4.41 7.89 -11.96
CA ALA A 180 3.86 8.52 -13.16
C ALA A 180 3.65 10.03 -13.04
N LEU A 181 3.56 10.56 -11.82
CA LEU A 181 3.28 11.97 -11.54
C LEU A 181 4.48 12.75 -11.01
N VAL A 182 5.67 12.14 -10.86
CA VAL A 182 6.90 12.79 -10.34
C VAL A 182 7.13 14.16 -10.97
N GLN A 183 7.14 14.24 -12.30
CA GLN A 183 7.38 15.50 -12.99
C GLN A 183 6.30 16.54 -12.68
N THR A 184 5.03 16.13 -12.65
CA THR A 184 3.92 17.03 -12.31
C THR A 184 4.05 17.52 -10.87
N ILE A 185 4.35 16.64 -9.93
CA ILE A 185 4.50 16.97 -8.51
C ILE A 185 5.67 17.94 -8.30
N GLN A 186 6.82 17.70 -8.92
CA GLN A 186 8.03 18.51 -8.71
C GLN A 186 8.05 19.85 -9.45
N THR A 187 7.24 20.01 -10.52
CA THR A 187 7.26 21.23 -11.35
C THR A 187 6.03 22.12 -11.19
N SER A 188 4.97 21.61 -10.55
CA SER A 188 3.77 22.37 -10.24
C SER A 188 3.96 23.13 -8.93
N ASP A 189 3.57 24.41 -8.90
CA ASP A 189 3.42 25.15 -7.65
C ASP A 189 2.20 24.67 -6.84
N ASP A 190 1.28 23.93 -7.49
CA ASP A 190 0.08 23.36 -6.89
C ASP A 190 0.25 21.87 -6.59
N SER A 191 -0.23 21.44 -5.41
CA SER A 191 -0.31 20.02 -5.03
C SER A 191 -1.24 19.23 -5.95
N VAL A 192 -0.91 17.98 -6.26
CA VAL A 192 -1.78 17.10 -7.04
C VAL A 192 -2.96 16.64 -6.18
N GLU A 193 -4.17 17.07 -6.52
CA GLU A 193 -5.39 16.63 -5.84
C GLU A 193 -5.89 15.29 -6.37
N ILE A 194 -6.27 14.39 -5.46
CA ILE A 194 -6.69 13.03 -5.79
C ILE A 194 -7.70 12.49 -4.78
N ALA A 195 -8.65 11.67 -5.25
CA ALA A 195 -9.48 10.84 -4.38
C ALA A 195 -8.89 9.43 -4.27
N VAL A 196 -8.81 8.91 -3.05
CA VAL A 196 -8.22 7.60 -2.75
C VAL A 196 -9.27 6.73 -2.08
N LEU A 197 -9.45 5.52 -2.59
CA LEU A 197 -10.19 4.45 -1.92
C LEU A 197 -9.18 3.59 -1.16
N GLU A 198 -8.99 3.92 0.12
CA GLU A 198 -8.07 3.24 1.05
C GLU A 198 -8.52 1.79 1.27
N ASP A 199 -7.59 0.85 1.10
CA ASP A 199 -7.82 -0.61 1.10
C ASP A 199 -8.99 -1.07 0.23
N LEU A 200 -9.33 -0.31 -0.81
CA LEU A 200 -10.51 -0.52 -1.66
C LEU A 200 -11.87 -0.46 -0.92
N GLU A 201 -11.91 0.13 0.27
CA GLU A 201 -13.09 0.18 1.14
C GLU A 201 -13.46 1.61 1.60
N GLN A 202 -12.48 2.40 2.03
CA GLN A 202 -12.74 3.70 2.65
C GLN A 202 -12.44 4.86 1.72
N LEU A 203 -13.49 5.60 1.34
CA LEU A 203 -13.38 6.69 0.40
C LEU A 203 -12.83 7.97 1.06
N ARG A 204 -11.71 8.47 0.52
CA ARG A 204 -11.05 9.73 0.90
C ARG A 204 -11.10 10.69 -0.29
N LEU A 205 -11.95 11.71 -0.21
CA LEU A 205 -12.27 12.57 -1.35
C LEU A 205 -11.26 13.69 -1.61
N LYS A 206 -10.54 14.13 -0.57
CA LYS A 206 -9.70 15.33 -0.62
C LYS A 206 -8.32 15.01 -0.10
N SER A 207 -7.54 14.35 -0.95
CA SER A 207 -6.14 14.04 -0.68
C SER A 207 -5.22 14.78 -1.63
N ARG A 208 -3.99 15.01 -1.18
CA ARG A 208 -2.96 15.75 -1.88
C ARG A 208 -1.68 14.93 -1.91
N LEU A 209 -1.10 14.84 -3.10
CA LEU A 209 0.23 14.31 -3.35
C LEU A 209 1.19 15.46 -3.62
N ASP A 210 2.33 15.42 -2.97
CA ASP A 210 3.35 16.45 -3.11
C ASP A 210 4.75 15.90 -2.75
N PHE A 211 5.78 16.65 -3.10
CA PHE A 211 7.18 16.33 -2.82
C PHE A 211 7.52 16.61 -1.36
N LEU A 212 8.29 15.70 -0.75
CA LEU A 212 8.73 15.82 0.63
C LEU A 212 10.19 16.29 0.70
N GLU A 213 11.11 15.45 0.25
CA GLU A 213 12.56 15.64 0.35
C GLU A 213 13.31 14.64 -0.51
N SER A 214 14.59 14.89 -0.79
CA SER A 214 15.50 13.87 -1.35
C SER A 214 16.50 13.44 -0.28
N ILE A 215 16.77 12.13 -0.23
CA ILE A 215 17.69 11.50 0.72
C ILE A 215 18.79 10.79 -0.06
N GLU A 216 20.05 10.99 0.30
CA GLU A 216 21.20 10.40 -0.43
C GLU A 216 21.70 9.07 0.18
N ILE A 217 21.41 8.81 1.45
CA ILE A 217 21.97 7.70 2.23
C ILE A 217 20.83 6.92 2.88
N PRO A 218 20.78 5.57 2.80
CA PRO A 218 21.83 4.67 2.33
C PRO A 218 21.93 4.52 0.81
N ILE A 219 20.89 4.92 0.09
CA ILE A 219 20.81 5.00 -1.37
C ILE A 219 20.01 6.27 -1.72
N PRO A 220 20.18 6.84 -2.92
CA PRO A 220 19.38 7.98 -3.38
C PRO A 220 17.90 7.64 -3.44
N LEU A 221 17.07 8.44 -2.76
CA LEU A 221 15.63 8.30 -2.68
C LEU A 221 14.95 9.66 -2.79
N ASP A 222 13.90 9.76 -3.61
CA ASP A 222 13.01 10.91 -3.65
C ASP A 222 11.72 10.61 -2.87
N GLY A 223 11.46 11.43 -1.85
CA GLY A 223 10.33 11.33 -0.94
C GLY A 223 9.13 12.14 -1.40
N TYR A 224 7.95 11.58 -1.17
CA TYR A 224 6.64 12.15 -1.46
C TYR A 224 5.72 11.89 -0.26
N TYR A 225 4.68 12.69 -0.11
CA TYR A 225 3.66 12.46 0.90
C TYR A 225 2.26 12.48 0.30
N LEU A 226 1.37 11.69 0.90
CA LEU A 226 -0.06 11.74 0.68
C LEU A 226 -0.73 12.16 1.99
N TYR A 227 -1.51 13.23 1.94
CA TYR A 227 -2.25 13.74 3.09
C TYR A 227 -3.63 14.26 2.67
N GLY A 228 -4.64 14.11 3.53
CA GLY A 228 -6.00 14.52 3.22
C GLY A 228 -6.94 14.51 4.41
N ILE A 229 -8.14 15.07 4.24
CA ILE A 229 -9.14 15.07 5.30
C ILE A 229 -9.59 13.64 5.59
N GLY A 230 -9.41 13.20 6.84
CA GLY A 230 -9.78 11.85 7.28
C GLY A 230 -8.82 10.76 6.80
N LEU A 231 -7.73 11.11 6.10
CA LEU A 231 -6.67 10.20 5.71
C LEU A 231 -5.45 10.47 6.60
N LEU A 232 -4.94 9.42 7.24
CA LEU A 232 -3.69 9.54 7.98
C LEU A 232 -2.53 9.73 6.98
N PRO A 233 -1.55 10.61 7.27
CA PRO A 233 -0.41 10.81 6.39
C PRO A 233 0.28 9.49 6.03
N SER A 234 0.66 9.36 4.77
CA SER A 234 1.59 8.32 4.31
C SER A 234 2.72 8.94 3.51
N TYR A 235 3.87 8.27 3.53
CA TYR A 235 5.12 8.76 2.97
C TYR A 235 5.71 7.71 2.05
N TRP A 236 6.23 8.14 0.91
CA TRP A 236 6.60 7.26 -0.20
C TRP A 236 7.97 7.68 -0.70
N TRP A 237 8.91 6.76 -0.79
CA TRP A 237 10.25 7.03 -1.34
C TRP A 237 10.50 6.20 -2.57
N LEU A 238 10.88 6.88 -3.65
CA LEU A 238 11.20 6.28 -4.94
C LEU A 238 12.72 6.16 -5.08
N ASP A 239 13.18 5.03 -5.60
CA ASP A 239 14.57 4.87 -6.03
C ASP A 239 14.85 5.58 -7.36
N ALA A 240 16.12 5.60 -7.76
CA ALA A 240 16.57 6.24 -9.01
C ALA A 240 15.91 5.67 -10.28
N ASP A 241 15.38 4.44 -10.22
CA ASP A 241 14.69 3.80 -11.33
C ASP A 241 13.20 4.15 -11.38
N GLY A 242 12.67 4.77 -10.33
CA GLY A 242 11.27 5.15 -10.16
C GLY A 242 10.42 4.07 -9.51
N ASN A 243 11.02 3.07 -8.85
CA ASN A 243 10.26 2.12 -8.05
C ASN A 243 10.01 2.72 -6.67
N VAL A 244 8.81 2.52 -6.13
CA VAL A 244 8.57 2.78 -4.70
C VAL A 244 9.39 1.78 -3.89
N ALA A 245 10.48 2.25 -3.29
CA ALA A 245 11.38 1.47 -2.44
C ALA A 245 10.87 1.41 -1.00
N ILE A 246 10.20 2.48 -0.54
CA ILE A 246 9.58 2.56 0.79
C ILE A 246 8.18 3.15 0.66
N ALA A 247 7.20 2.53 1.29
CA ALA A 247 5.88 3.12 1.53
C ALA A 247 5.57 3.01 3.03
N SER A 248 5.43 4.13 3.71
CA SER A 248 5.20 4.20 5.15
C SER A 248 3.81 4.77 5.42
N SER A 249 2.94 3.95 6.00
CA SER A 249 1.61 4.33 6.48
C SER A 249 1.66 4.52 8.00
N THR A 250 0.52 4.86 8.62
CA THR A 250 0.51 5.02 10.08
C THR A 250 0.75 3.74 10.88
N PHE A 251 0.47 2.59 10.28
CA PHE A 251 0.54 1.30 10.95
C PHE A 251 1.86 0.58 10.67
N GLU A 252 2.44 0.78 9.50
CA GLU A 252 3.54 -0.05 9.01
C GLU A 252 4.37 0.66 7.94
N THR A 253 5.50 0.03 7.61
CA THR A 253 6.39 0.46 6.56
C THR A 253 6.68 -0.72 5.63
N LEU A 254 6.29 -0.58 4.37
CA LEU A 254 6.60 -1.50 3.29
C LEU A 254 7.97 -1.15 2.73
N VAL A 255 8.88 -2.12 2.67
CA VAL A 255 10.23 -1.93 2.13
C VAL A 255 10.45 -2.93 0.99
N LEU A 256 10.77 -2.41 -0.20
CA LEU A 256 10.98 -3.24 -1.38
C LEU A 256 12.12 -4.22 -1.14
N LYS A 257 11.86 -5.50 -1.41
CA LYS A 257 12.79 -6.60 -1.17
C LYS A 257 13.16 -7.33 -2.46
N GLU A 258 12.17 -7.61 -3.32
CA GLU A 258 12.39 -8.37 -4.55
C GLU A 258 11.57 -7.79 -5.70
N LYS A 259 12.12 -7.92 -6.90
CA LYS A 259 11.49 -7.50 -8.14
C LYS A 259 11.60 -8.61 -9.18
N MET A 260 10.51 -8.85 -9.89
CA MET A 260 10.45 -9.76 -11.03
C MET A 260 9.65 -9.10 -12.16
N GLY A 261 10.14 -9.22 -13.40
CA GLY A 261 9.43 -8.75 -14.61
C GLY A 261 10.12 -7.65 -15.37
#